data_AF-A0A932JV78-F1
#
_entry.id   AF-A0A932JV78-F1
#
_cell.length_a   1.000
_cell.length_b   1.000
_cell.length_c   1.000
_cell.angle_alpha   90.00
_cell.angle_beta   90.00
_cell.angle_gamma   90.00
#
_symmetry.space_group_name_H-M   'P 1'
#
loop_
_entity.id
_entity.type
_entity.pdbx_description
1 polymer ?
#
loop_
_entity_poly.entity_id
_entity_poly.type
_entity_poly.pdbx_seq_one_letter_code
_entity_poly.pdbx_strand_id
1 'polypeptide(L)'
;MPTWLEALRVKLLVRLAWGLSKSRYLDSLRLFSATEADSAWQLLYAADKVDDPAQRADLLGQVLEETHHAELFKGLYNEDSASPLVPAKYEREALYWDKAEMWKFFIYCYVGEDAAATRFTHIRDAATDPRLIKTLDSILADEVGHVHGAREFINELGISEEQFQRESGLIRWRRRWEAWLRTGRNVTDLASTGFLSAVYWVLAPLGAGIARRRRTASSAGWS
;
A
#
# COMPACT_ATOMS: atom_id res chain seq x y z
N MET A 1 -10.73 -14.62 2.13
CA MET A 1 -9.89 -15.60 2.85
C MET A 1 -10.39 -15.70 4.27
N PRO A 2 -10.28 -16.86 4.93
CA PRO A 2 -10.46 -16.93 6.38
C PRO A 2 -9.53 -15.93 7.08
N THR A 3 -10.06 -15.12 7.99
CA THR A 3 -9.33 -14.06 8.71
C THR A 3 -8.07 -14.59 9.40
N TRP A 4 -8.10 -15.81 9.93
CA TRP A 4 -6.95 -16.46 10.56
C TRP A 4 -5.78 -16.73 9.60
N LEU A 5 -6.05 -16.99 8.31
CA LEU A 5 -4.99 -17.17 7.31
C LEU A 5 -4.29 -15.85 6.99
N GLU A 6 -5.04 -14.74 6.96
CA GLU A 6 -4.47 -13.40 6.79
C GLU A 6 -3.62 -13.02 8.01
N ALA A 7 -4.13 -13.23 9.22
CA ALA A 7 -3.37 -13.02 10.46
C ALA A 7 -2.06 -13.82 10.48
N LEU A 8 -2.09 -15.10 10.11
CA LEU A 8 -0.89 -15.94 10.05
C LEU A 8 0.12 -15.43 9.00
N ARG A 9 -0.35 -15.03 7.82
CA ARG A 9 0.49 -14.47 6.75
C ARG A 9 1.15 -13.17 7.18
N VAL A 10 0.38 -12.24 7.75
CA VAL A 10 0.90 -10.97 8.28
C VAL A 10 1.92 -11.24 9.38
N LYS A 11 1.61 -12.14 10.31
CA LYS A 11 2.53 -12.51 11.39
C LYS A 11 3.85 -13.07 10.87
N LEU A 12 3.82 -13.94 9.87
CA LEU A 12 5.03 -14.47 9.23
C LEU A 12 5.81 -13.38 8.50
N LEU A 13 5.13 -12.51 7.74
CA LEU A 13 5.76 -11.40 7.03
C LEU A 13 6.44 -10.43 8.01
N VAL A 14 5.75 -10.01 9.07
CA VAL A 14 6.31 -9.08 10.06
C VAL A 14 7.47 -9.74 10.80
N ARG A 15 7.27 -10.92 11.40
CA ARG A 15 8.33 -11.54 12.23
C ARG A 15 9.54 -12.00 11.44
N LEU A 16 9.34 -12.54 10.23
CA LEU A 16 10.44 -13.05 9.42
C LEU A 16 10.97 -11.99 8.47
N ALA A 17 10.12 -11.37 7.65
CA ALA A 17 10.61 -10.47 6.62
C ALA A 17 11.15 -9.16 7.19
N TRP A 18 10.49 -8.57 8.19
CA TRP A 18 11.00 -7.35 8.82
C TRP A 18 12.10 -7.65 9.84
N GLY A 19 11.94 -8.72 10.63
CA GLY A 19 12.96 -9.16 11.59
C GLY A 19 14.31 -9.51 10.94
N LEU A 20 14.29 -10.09 9.74
CA LEU A 20 15.51 -10.45 8.99
C LEU A 20 16.02 -9.33 8.08
N SER A 21 15.20 -8.30 7.77
CA SER A 21 15.56 -7.25 6.83
C SER A 21 15.00 -5.90 7.22
N LYS A 22 15.89 -5.05 7.76
CA LYS A 22 15.59 -3.64 8.06
C LYS A 22 15.12 -2.87 6.82
N SER A 23 15.61 -3.21 5.63
CA SER A 23 15.14 -2.58 4.37
C SER A 23 13.66 -2.85 4.13
N ARG A 24 13.19 -4.09 4.34
CA ARG A 24 11.77 -4.43 4.13
C ARG A 24 10.86 -3.74 5.13
N TYR A 25 11.34 -3.59 6.36
CA TYR A 25 10.64 -2.81 7.38
C TYR A 25 10.50 -1.34 6.94
N LEU A 26 11.60 -0.69 6.56
CA LEU A 26 11.62 0.69 6.09
C LEU A 26 10.76 0.89 4.83
N ASP A 27 10.83 -0.04 3.87
CA ASP A 27 9.96 -0.01 2.69
C ASP A 27 8.47 -0.09 3.06
N SER A 28 8.13 -0.86 4.09
CA SER A 28 6.75 -0.98 4.56
C SER A 28 6.27 0.32 5.21
N LEU A 29 7.08 0.94 6.08
CA LEU A 29 6.77 2.26 6.65
C LEU A 29 6.58 3.32 5.57
N ARG A 30 7.44 3.30 4.54
CA ARG A 30 7.31 4.21 3.39
C ARG A 30 5.99 3.99 2.64
N LEU A 31 5.59 2.73 2.45
CA LEU A 31 4.32 2.40 1.79
C LEU A 31 3.10 2.79 2.63
N PHE A 32 3.14 2.61 3.96
CA PHE A 32 2.07 3.08 4.84
C PHE A 32 1.95 4.60 4.80
N SER A 33 3.05 5.32 5.02
CA SER A 33 3.09 6.78 4.93
C SER A 33 2.51 7.30 3.61
N ALA A 34 2.86 6.66 2.49
CA ALA A 34 2.36 7.08 1.19
C ALA A 34 0.90 6.68 0.93
N THR A 35 0.39 5.62 1.58
CA THR A 35 -1.01 5.22 1.49
C THR A 35 -1.90 6.20 2.26
N GLU A 36 -1.54 6.57 3.48
CA GLU A 36 -2.32 7.55 4.27
C GLU A 36 -2.29 8.93 3.61
N ALA A 37 -1.15 9.34 3.06
CA ALA A 37 -1.05 10.58 2.30
C ALA A 37 -1.90 10.59 1.01
N ASP A 38 -2.12 9.43 0.40
CA ASP A 38 -3.04 9.30 -0.73
C ASP A 38 -4.51 9.31 -0.26
N SER A 39 -4.82 8.64 0.86
CA SER A 39 -6.15 8.70 1.50
C SER A 39 -6.55 10.16 1.79
N ALA A 40 -5.67 10.92 2.42
CA ALA A 40 -5.85 12.36 2.67
C ALA A 40 -6.11 13.15 1.38
N TRP A 41 -5.40 12.82 0.28
CA TRP A 41 -5.62 13.50 -1.00
C TRP A 41 -7.00 13.18 -1.60
N GLN A 42 -7.43 11.91 -1.53
CA GLN A 42 -8.76 11.49 -2.02
C GLN A 42 -9.89 12.14 -1.20
N LEU A 43 -9.74 12.21 0.12
CA LEU A 43 -10.70 12.88 1.02
C LEU A 43 -10.76 14.38 0.76
N LEU A 44 -9.63 15.04 0.51
CA LEU A 44 -9.61 16.45 0.14
C LEU A 44 -10.32 16.69 -1.20
N TYR A 45 -10.14 15.80 -2.16
CA TYR A 45 -10.87 15.84 -3.43
C TYR A 45 -12.37 15.65 -3.21
N ALA A 46 -12.77 14.71 -2.36
CA ALA A 46 -14.17 14.49 -1.98
C ALA A 46 -14.80 15.72 -1.31
N ALA A 47 -14.05 16.40 -0.43
CA ALA A 47 -14.51 17.60 0.28
C ALA A 47 -14.91 18.74 -0.67
N ASP A 48 -14.25 18.86 -1.82
CA ASP A 48 -14.58 19.83 -2.89
C ASP A 48 -15.92 19.51 -3.58
N LYS A 49 -16.39 18.26 -3.52
CA LYS A 49 -17.61 17.80 -4.21
C LYS A 49 -18.85 17.78 -3.32
N VAL A 50 -18.67 17.86 -2.01
CA VAL A 50 -19.77 17.90 -1.03
C VAL A 50 -20.28 19.33 -0.87
N ASP A 51 -21.59 19.52 -0.92
CA ASP A 51 -22.22 20.84 -0.75
C ASP A 51 -22.44 21.21 0.72
N ASP A 52 -22.75 20.21 1.55
CA ASP A 52 -23.05 20.43 2.96
C ASP A 52 -21.76 20.85 3.71
N PRO A 53 -21.73 22.05 4.32
CA PRO A 53 -20.56 22.52 5.04
C PRO A 53 -20.21 21.65 6.26
N ALA A 54 -21.17 20.99 6.91
CA ALA A 54 -20.91 20.10 8.03
C ALA A 54 -20.13 18.86 7.55
N GLN A 55 -20.65 18.20 6.55
CA GLN A 55 -20.01 17.04 5.91
C GLN A 55 -18.63 17.39 5.33
N ARG A 56 -18.47 18.60 4.75
CA ARG A 56 -17.16 19.08 4.31
C ARG A 56 -16.19 19.25 5.47
N ALA A 57 -16.65 19.76 6.61
CA ALA A 57 -15.82 19.90 7.81
C ALA A 57 -15.37 18.54 8.34
N ASP A 58 -16.26 17.55 8.35
CA ASP A 58 -15.93 16.17 8.76
C ASP A 58 -14.86 15.56 7.85
N LEU A 59 -15.02 15.68 6.54
CA LEU A 59 -14.01 15.24 5.56
C LEU A 59 -12.66 15.93 5.77
N LEU A 60 -12.66 17.24 6.04
CA LEU A 60 -11.42 17.98 6.33
C LEU A 60 -10.78 17.53 7.65
N GLY A 61 -11.58 17.14 8.65
CA GLY A 61 -11.10 16.47 9.85
C GLY A 61 -10.33 15.20 9.50
N GLN A 62 -10.94 14.31 8.72
CA GLN A 62 -10.29 13.07 8.28
C GLN A 62 -9.03 13.34 7.44
N VAL A 63 -9.00 14.36 6.59
CA VAL A 63 -7.79 14.77 5.85
C VAL A 63 -6.64 15.07 6.81
N LEU A 64 -6.91 15.78 7.91
CA LEU A 64 -5.88 16.11 8.91
C LEU A 64 -5.39 14.87 9.64
N GLU A 65 -6.30 13.95 9.98
CA GLU A 65 -5.97 12.69 10.66
C GLU A 65 -5.11 11.79 9.79
N GLU A 66 -5.51 11.58 8.53
CA GLU A 66 -4.77 10.77 7.56
C GLU A 66 -3.39 11.39 7.23
N THR A 67 -3.32 12.72 7.16
CA THR A 67 -2.04 13.43 7.03
C THR A 67 -1.17 13.22 8.28
N HIS A 68 -1.77 13.22 9.47
CA HIS A 68 -1.06 12.96 10.71
C HIS A 68 -0.51 11.52 10.74
N HIS A 69 -1.31 10.53 10.36
CA HIS A 69 -0.89 9.12 10.27
C HIS A 69 0.26 8.94 9.27
N ALA A 70 0.18 9.61 8.11
CA ALA A 70 1.25 9.63 7.12
C ALA A 70 2.58 10.14 7.72
N GLU A 71 2.52 11.21 8.51
CA GLU A 71 3.69 11.80 9.18
C GLU A 71 4.20 10.92 10.33
N LEU A 72 3.34 10.21 11.06
CA LEU A 72 3.77 9.24 12.09
C LEU A 72 4.63 8.13 11.48
N PHE A 73 4.18 7.51 10.38
CA PHE A 73 4.97 6.49 9.69
C PHE A 73 6.26 7.03 9.09
N LYS A 74 6.24 8.26 8.58
CA LYS A 74 7.45 8.95 8.09
C LYS A 74 8.43 9.27 9.22
N GLY A 75 7.93 9.63 10.40
CA GLY A 75 8.73 9.80 11.61
C GLY A 75 9.49 8.53 11.96
N LEU A 76 8.78 7.39 12.07
CA LEU A 76 9.39 6.08 12.30
C LEU A 76 10.44 5.73 11.24
N TYR A 77 10.14 6.02 9.96
CA TYR A 77 11.09 5.77 8.87
C TYR A 77 12.37 6.59 9.05
N ASN A 78 12.25 7.89 9.34
CA ASN A 78 13.39 8.80 9.46
C ASN A 78 14.25 8.51 10.69
N GLU A 79 13.68 7.97 11.77
CA GLU A 79 14.45 7.54 12.93
C GLU A 79 15.36 6.35 12.61
N ASP A 80 14.90 5.45 11.74
CA ASP A 80 15.59 4.19 11.45
C ASP A 80 16.37 4.20 10.12
N SER A 81 16.14 5.21 9.26
CA SER A 81 16.79 5.38 7.96
C SER A 81 17.85 6.48 8.00
N ALA A 82 19.01 6.21 7.40
CA ALA A 82 20.04 7.24 7.15
C ALA A 82 19.70 8.14 5.95
N SER A 83 18.70 7.74 5.15
CA SER A 83 18.27 8.46 3.95
C SER A 83 16.91 9.10 4.18
N PRO A 84 16.66 10.30 3.64
CA PRO A 84 15.33 10.91 3.70
C PRO A 84 14.32 10.04 2.96
N LEU A 85 13.08 10.01 3.45
CA LEU A 85 11.98 9.34 2.78
C LEU A 85 11.75 10.00 1.41
N VAL A 86 11.96 9.24 0.34
CA VAL A 86 11.58 9.67 -1.01
C VAL A 86 10.09 9.39 -1.19
N PRO A 87 9.25 10.42 -1.45
CA PRO A 87 7.84 10.21 -1.69
C PRO A 87 7.64 9.17 -2.80
N ALA A 88 6.73 8.23 -2.58
CA ALA A 88 6.39 7.29 -3.62
C ALA A 88 5.82 8.07 -4.83
N LYS A 89 6.32 7.76 -6.03
CA LYS A 89 5.80 8.33 -7.27
C LYS A 89 4.49 7.61 -7.58
N TYR A 90 3.37 8.14 -7.08
CA TYR A 90 2.05 7.72 -7.51
C TYR A 90 1.51 8.73 -8.51
N GLU A 91 1.06 8.23 -9.66
CA GLU A 91 0.10 8.99 -10.47
C GLU A 91 -1.21 8.96 -9.69
N ARG A 92 -1.59 10.12 -9.14
CA ARG A 92 -2.82 10.25 -8.37
C ARG A 92 -3.99 10.25 -9.34
N GLU A 93 -4.85 9.25 -9.20
CA GLU A 93 -6.10 9.14 -9.93
C GLU A 93 -7.23 9.19 -8.91
N ALA A 94 -8.17 10.13 -9.07
CA ALA A 94 -9.33 10.17 -8.21
C ALA A 94 -10.15 8.90 -8.44
N LEU A 95 -10.53 8.22 -7.36
CA LEU A 95 -11.27 6.97 -7.44
C LEU A 95 -12.65 7.15 -8.07
N TYR A 96 -13.28 8.29 -7.80
CA TYR A 96 -14.57 8.70 -8.34
C TYR A 96 -14.50 10.19 -8.72
N TRP A 97 -15.02 10.52 -9.90
CA TRP A 97 -14.92 11.88 -10.47
C TRP A 97 -16.24 12.64 -10.43
N ASP A 98 -17.37 11.92 -10.43
CA ASP A 98 -18.70 12.49 -10.48
C ASP A 98 -19.30 12.62 -9.08
N LYS A 99 -19.87 13.79 -8.80
CA LYS A 99 -20.62 14.08 -7.58
C LYS A 99 -21.78 13.09 -7.38
N ALA A 100 -22.42 12.64 -8.47
CA ALA A 100 -23.50 11.66 -8.42
C ALA A 100 -23.05 10.28 -7.90
N GLU A 101 -21.74 10.00 -7.93
CA GLU A 101 -21.15 8.74 -7.46
C GLU A 101 -20.45 8.87 -6.10
N MET A 102 -20.55 10.01 -5.41
CA MET A 102 -19.88 10.24 -4.13
C MET A 102 -20.23 9.20 -3.08
N TRP A 103 -21.46 8.71 -3.05
CA TRP A 103 -21.86 7.63 -2.14
C TRP A 103 -21.01 6.36 -2.31
N LYS A 104 -20.54 6.04 -3.53
CA LYS A 104 -19.64 4.91 -3.78
C LYS A 104 -18.24 5.15 -3.21
N PHE A 105 -17.78 6.41 -3.25
CA PHE A 105 -16.53 6.80 -2.60
C PHE A 105 -16.58 6.54 -1.09
N PHE A 106 -17.66 6.91 -0.40
CA PHE A 106 -17.80 6.64 1.03
C PHE A 106 -17.86 5.14 1.35
N ILE A 107 -18.54 4.34 0.53
CA ILE A 107 -18.49 2.88 0.67
C ILE A 107 -17.07 2.35 0.44
N TYR A 108 -16.33 2.93 -0.51
CA TYR A 108 -14.94 2.57 -0.75
C TYR A 108 -14.03 2.88 0.44
N CYS A 109 -14.20 4.05 1.08
CA CYS A 109 -13.50 4.43 2.31
C CYS A 109 -13.86 3.46 3.44
N TYR A 110 -15.15 3.23 3.70
CA TYR A 110 -15.61 2.28 4.72
C TYR A 110 -14.99 0.88 4.56
N VAL A 111 -15.00 0.33 3.33
CA VAL A 111 -14.39 -0.97 3.05
C VAL A 111 -12.86 -0.92 3.19
N GLY A 112 -12.26 0.23 2.91
CA GLY A 112 -10.84 0.50 3.06
C GLY A 112 -10.39 0.51 4.51
N GLU A 113 -11.04 1.32 5.33
CA GLU A 113 -10.82 1.49 6.77
C GLU A 113 -10.98 0.15 7.51
N ASP A 114 -12.08 -0.58 7.28
CA ASP A 114 -12.31 -1.93 7.85
C ASP A 114 -11.14 -2.89 7.55
N ALA A 115 -10.66 -2.86 6.30
CA ALA A 115 -9.53 -3.68 5.89
C ALA A 115 -8.18 -3.19 6.44
N ALA A 116 -7.98 -1.87 6.55
CA ALA A 116 -6.78 -1.25 7.09
C ALA A 116 -6.67 -1.54 8.60
N ALA A 117 -7.72 -1.26 9.37
CA ALA A 117 -7.81 -1.52 10.81
C ALA A 117 -7.54 -3.00 11.14
N THR A 118 -8.15 -3.92 10.37
CA THR A 118 -7.88 -5.36 10.52
C THR A 118 -6.40 -5.70 10.31
N ARG A 119 -5.78 -5.15 9.27
CA ARG A 119 -4.37 -5.41 8.96
C ARG A 119 -3.42 -4.77 9.97
N PHE A 120 -3.68 -3.53 10.37
CA PHE A 120 -2.88 -2.85 11.39
C PHE A 120 -2.98 -3.56 12.73
N THR A 121 -4.14 -4.10 13.11
CA THR A 121 -4.27 -4.98 14.27
C THR A 121 -3.33 -6.19 14.16
N HIS A 122 -3.34 -6.89 13.02
CA HIS A 122 -2.45 -8.04 12.82
C HIS A 122 -0.96 -7.67 12.79
N ILE A 123 -0.61 -6.51 12.22
CA ILE A 123 0.77 -6.01 12.23
C ILE A 123 1.19 -5.68 13.67
N ARG A 124 0.35 -4.96 14.42
CA ARG A 124 0.59 -4.59 15.81
C ARG A 124 0.85 -5.82 16.67
N ASP A 125 0.00 -6.85 16.56
CA ASP A 125 0.13 -8.10 17.31
C ASP A 125 1.38 -8.91 16.95
N ALA A 126 1.91 -8.72 15.75
CA ALA A 126 3.10 -9.41 15.28
C ALA A 126 4.40 -8.63 15.50
N ALA A 127 4.33 -7.31 15.59
CA ALA A 127 5.45 -6.39 15.70
C ALA A 127 6.21 -6.57 17.03
N THR A 128 7.49 -6.21 17.00
CA THR A 128 8.36 -6.24 18.18
C THR A 128 8.94 -4.87 18.53
N ASP A 129 8.86 -3.88 17.61
CA ASP A 129 9.30 -2.51 17.87
C ASP A 129 8.20 -1.78 18.69
N PRO A 130 8.49 -1.36 19.93
CA PRO A 130 7.52 -0.66 20.78
C PRO A 130 7.03 0.66 20.17
N ARG A 131 7.86 1.36 19.38
CA ARG A 131 7.48 2.63 18.75
C ARG A 131 6.42 2.42 17.67
N LEU A 132 6.60 1.38 16.85
CA LEU A 132 5.61 1.00 15.86
C LEU A 132 4.31 0.55 16.53
N ILE A 133 4.39 -0.27 17.58
CA ILE A 133 3.20 -0.71 18.33
C ILE A 133 2.40 0.49 18.83
N LYS A 134 3.07 1.45 19.50
CA LYS A 134 2.44 2.68 19.99
C LYS A 134 1.82 3.51 18.86
N THR A 135 2.50 3.60 17.72
CA THR A 135 1.99 4.33 16.54
C THR A 135 0.73 3.67 16.01
N LEU A 136 0.72 2.34 15.86
CA LEU A 136 -0.44 1.59 15.40
C LEU A 136 -1.59 1.63 16.41
N ASP A 137 -1.32 1.61 17.71
CA ASP A 137 -2.36 1.77 18.74
C ASP A 137 -3.04 3.15 18.66
N SER A 138 -2.28 4.21 18.36
CA SER A 138 -2.86 5.55 18.13
C SER A 138 -3.75 5.56 16.89
N ILE A 139 -3.25 5.06 15.76
CA ILE A 139 -3.99 5.01 14.50
C ILE A 139 -5.28 4.19 14.66
N LEU A 140 -5.19 3.00 15.27
CA LEU A 140 -6.34 2.13 15.50
C LEU A 140 -7.40 2.74 16.42
N ALA A 141 -7.02 3.65 17.33
CA ALA A 141 -7.98 4.35 18.17
C ALA A 141 -8.83 5.35 17.36
N ASP A 142 -8.22 6.01 16.38
CA ASP A 142 -8.89 6.97 15.49
C ASP A 142 -9.85 6.25 14.52
N GLU A 143 -9.41 5.12 13.96
CA GLU A 143 -10.16 4.33 12.96
C GLU A 143 -11.54 3.81 13.44
N VAL A 144 -11.71 3.60 14.75
CA VAL A 144 -13.01 3.18 15.32
C VAL A 144 -14.08 4.27 15.13
N GLY A 145 -13.68 5.54 15.10
CA GLY A 145 -14.55 6.69 14.86
C GLY A 145 -14.99 6.80 13.40
N HIS A 146 -14.09 6.55 12.45
CA HIS A 146 -14.34 6.72 11.01
C HIS A 146 -15.43 5.79 10.46
N VAL A 147 -15.40 4.52 10.88
CA VAL A 147 -16.38 3.50 10.47
C VAL A 147 -17.81 3.89 10.83
N HIS A 148 -18.01 4.63 11.93
CA HIS A 148 -19.33 5.13 12.34
C HIS A 148 -19.76 6.33 11.47
N GLY A 149 -18.88 7.31 11.27
CA GLY A 149 -19.18 8.50 10.46
C GLY A 149 -19.52 8.15 9.01
N ALA A 150 -18.78 7.22 8.39
CA ALA A 150 -19.08 6.78 7.03
C ALA A 150 -20.45 6.07 6.91
N ARG A 151 -20.86 5.32 7.94
CA ARG A 151 -22.17 4.64 7.96
C ARG A 151 -23.31 5.65 8.09
N GLU A 152 -23.15 6.66 8.95
CA GLU A 152 -24.12 7.75 9.11
C GLU A 152 -24.29 8.54 7.82
N PHE A 153 -23.19 8.88 7.15
CA PHE A 153 -23.22 9.56 5.86
C PHE A 153 -23.97 8.77 4.78
N ILE A 154 -23.74 7.45 4.70
CA ILE A 154 -24.44 6.58 3.73
C ILE A 154 -25.94 6.52 4.03
N ASN A 155 -26.33 6.54 5.31
CA ASN A 155 -27.73 6.57 5.71
C ASN A 155 -28.39 7.91 5.33
N GLU A 156 -27.70 9.04 5.53
CA GLU A 156 -28.18 10.38 5.17
C GLU A 156 -28.41 10.53 3.66
N LEU A 157 -27.61 9.85 2.85
CA LEU A 157 -27.77 9.81 1.39
C LEU A 157 -28.97 8.95 0.93
N GLY A 158 -29.67 8.26 1.83
CA GLY A 158 -30.84 7.44 1.50
C GLY A 158 -30.51 6.18 0.69
N ILE A 159 -29.26 5.72 0.74
CA ILE A 159 -28.84 4.49 0.04
C ILE A 159 -29.43 3.28 0.77
N SER A 160 -30.03 2.35 0.03
CA SER A 160 -30.59 1.15 0.65
C SER A 160 -29.49 0.21 1.14
N GLU A 161 -29.77 -0.56 2.20
CA GLU A 161 -28.83 -1.58 2.69
C GLU A 161 -28.43 -2.58 1.59
N GLU A 162 -29.35 -2.91 0.69
CA GLU A 162 -29.06 -3.80 -0.45
C GLU A 162 -28.04 -3.19 -1.42
N GLN A 163 -28.18 -1.90 -1.75
CA GLN A 163 -27.22 -1.17 -2.58
C GLN A 163 -25.86 -1.09 -1.90
N PHE A 164 -25.84 -0.79 -0.59
CA PHE A 164 -24.63 -0.75 0.22
C PHE A 164 -23.89 -2.10 0.20
N GLN A 165 -24.60 -3.21 0.47
CA GLN A 165 -24.01 -4.55 0.50
C GLN A 165 -23.49 -4.99 -0.86
N ARG A 166 -24.24 -4.68 -1.93
CA ARG A 166 -23.83 -4.98 -3.31
C ARG A 166 -22.54 -4.24 -3.67
N GLU A 167 -22.51 -2.92 -3.47
CA GLU A 167 -21.35 -2.11 -3.83
C GLU A 167 -20.13 -2.47 -2.97
N SER A 168 -20.34 -2.68 -1.66
CA SER A 168 -19.30 -3.18 -0.74
C SER A 168 -18.71 -4.50 -1.21
N GLY A 169 -19.57 -5.43 -1.68
CA GLY A 169 -19.15 -6.71 -2.24
C GLY A 169 -18.30 -6.55 -3.50
N LEU A 170 -18.70 -5.66 -4.41
CA LEU A 170 -17.96 -5.36 -5.64
C LEU A 170 -16.60 -4.73 -5.34
N ILE A 171 -16.53 -3.76 -4.42
CA ILE A 171 -15.28 -3.11 -4.02
C ILE A 171 -14.34 -4.12 -3.36
N ARG A 172 -14.85 -4.96 -2.45
CA ARG A 172 -14.08 -6.05 -1.82
C ARG A 172 -13.53 -7.03 -2.86
N TRP A 173 -14.34 -7.39 -3.86
CA TRP A 173 -13.90 -8.25 -4.96
C TRP A 173 -12.81 -7.59 -5.82
N ARG A 174 -13.03 -6.35 -6.25
CA ARG A 174 -12.08 -5.59 -7.07
C ARG A 174 -10.73 -5.44 -6.35
N ARG A 175 -10.74 -5.05 -5.07
CA ARG A 175 -9.52 -4.95 -4.25
C ARG A 175 -8.78 -6.28 -4.13
N ARG A 176 -9.49 -7.40 -3.97
CA ARG A 176 -8.88 -8.75 -3.97
C ARG A 176 -8.27 -9.09 -5.33
N TRP A 177 -8.95 -8.75 -6.41
CA TRP A 177 -8.45 -8.95 -7.76
C TRP A 177 -7.19 -8.13 -8.04
N GLU A 178 -7.16 -6.86 -7.64
CA GLU A 178 -5.98 -5.99 -7.74
C GLU A 178 -4.82 -6.50 -6.88
N ALA A 179 -5.10 -7.01 -5.68
CA ALA A 179 -4.09 -7.67 -4.85
C ALA A 179 -3.53 -8.95 -5.52
N TRP A 180 -4.40 -9.74 -6.15
CA TRP A 180 -4.00 -10.90 -6.94
C TRP A 180 -3.12 -10.52 -8.13
N LEU A 181 -3.52 -9.52 -8.93
CA LEU A 181 -2.74 -9.03 -10.07
C LEU A 181 -1.37 -8.50 -9.65
N ARG A 182 -1.28 -7.76 -8.53
CA ARG A 182 0.01 -7.29 -7.98
C ARG A 182 0.91 -8.45 -7.57
N THR A 183 0.34 -9.48 -6.95
CA THR A 183 1.08 -10.71 -6.61
C THR A 183 1.57 -11.43 -7.87
N GLY A 184 0.72 -11.52 -8.91
CA GLY A 184 1.06 -12.11 -10.20
C GLY A 184 2.22 -11.41 -10.89
N ARG A 185 2.24 -10.06 -10.91
CA ARG A 185 3.35 -9.28 -11.49
C ARG A 185 4.69 -9.57 -10.80
N ASN A 186 4.69 -9.68 -9.48
CA ASN A 186 5.90 -10.01 -8.73
C ASN A 186 6.41 -11.43 -9.05
N VAL A 187 5.51 -12.37 -9.35
CA VAL A 187 5.89 -13.74 -9.78
C VAL A 187 6.49 -13.72 -11.18
N THR A 188 5.89 -12.96 -12.11
CA THR A 188 6.46 -12.82 -13.46
C THR A 188 7.83 -12.12 -13.43
N ASP A 189 8.01 -11.08 -12.62
CA ASP A 189 9.29 -10.39 -12.50
C ASP A 189 10.37 -11.30 -11.93
N LEU A 190 10.02 -12.14 -10.95
CA LEU A 190 10.94 -13.13 -10.39
C LEU A 190 11.30 -14.21 -11.43
N ALA A 191 10.30 -14.71 -12.18
CA ALA A 191 10.52 -15.70 -13.23
C ALA A 191 11.39 -15.13 -14.36
N SER A 192 11.12 -13.90 -14.80
CA SER A 192 11.90 -13.19 -15.81
C SER A 192 13.33 -12.91 -15.34
N THR A 193 13.51 -12.47 -14.09
CA THR A 193 14.84 -12.26 -13.50
C THR A 193 15.62 -13.57 -13.42
N GLY A 194 14.98 -14.66 -12.99
CA GLY A 194 15.59 -16.00 -12.95
C GLY A 194 15.98 -16.50 -14.35
N PHE A 195 15.08 -16.37 -15.32
CA PHE A 195 15.34 -16.75 -16.71
C PHE A 195 16.48 -15.93 -17.32
N LEU A 196 16.46 -14.61 -17.20
CA LEU A 196 17.52 -13.72 -17.70
C LEU A 196 18.85 -13.99 -17.01
N SER A 197 18.84 -14.27 -15.70
CA SER A 197 20.05 -14.66 -14.97
C SER A 197 20.62 -15.98 -15.50
N ALA A 198 19.77 -16.98 -15.77
CA ALA A 198 20.21 -18.24 -16.35
C ALA A 198 20.80 -18.05 -17.75
N VAL A 199 20.12 -17.27 -18.61
CA VAL A 199 20.63 -16.91 -19.95
C VAL A 199 21.98 -16.21 -19.85
N TYR A 200 22.13 -15.25 -18.95
CA TYR A 200 23.39 -14.56 -18.71
C TYR A 200 24.51 -15.53 -18.33
N TRP A 201 24.27 -16.43 -17.37
CA TRP A 201 25.28 -17.40 -16.94
C TRP A 201 25.65 -18.42 -18.03
N VAL A 202 24.75 -18.71 -18.97
CA VAL A 202 25.04 -19.60 -20.12
C VAL A 202 25.78 -18.87 -21.24
N LEU A 203 25.39 -17.63 -21.56
CA LEU A 203 25.94 -16.89 -22.69
C LEU A 203 27.24 -16.14 -22.35
N ALA A 204 27.40 -15.66 -21.12
CA ALA A 204 28.59 -14.90 -20.71
C ALA A 204 29.91 -15.70 -20.86
N PRO A 205 29.99 -16.99 -20.51
CA PRO A 205 31.20 -17.79 -20.74
C PRO A 205 31.54 -17.95 -22.23
N LEU A 206 30.53 -18.14 -23.08
CA LEU A 206 30.69 -18.27 -24.53
C LEU A 206 31.22 -16.96 -25.15
N GLY A 207 30.62 -15.83 -24.77
CA GLY A 207 31.08 -14.50 -25.18
C GLY A 207 32.51 -14.20 -24.71
N ALA A 208 32.84 -14.55 -23.46
CA ALA A 208 34.19 -14.39 -22.92
C ALA A 208 35.24 -15.21 -23.68
N GLY A 209 34.88 -16.41 -24.15
CA GLY A 209 35.73 -17.25 -25.00
C GLY A 209 36.02 -16.62 -26.36
N ILE A 210 34.99 -16.09 -27.04
CA ILE A 210 35.13 -15.39 -28.33
C ILE A 210 35.98 -14.12 -28.17
N ALA A 211 35.71 -13.34 -27.11
CA ALA A 211 36.46 -12.12 -26.82
C ALA A 211 37.94 -12.40 -26.55
N ARG A 212 38.27 -13.47 -25.80
CA ARG A 212 39.65 -13.91 -25.57
C ARG A 212 40.37 -14.26 -26.89
N ARG A 213 39.71 -15.02 -27.76
CA ARG A 213 40.28 -15.41 -29.07
C ARG A 213 40.57 -14.22 -29.97
N ARG A 214 39.72 -13.19 -29.96
CA ARG A 214 39.94 -11.97 -30.74
C ARG A 214 41.13 -11.16 -30.22
N ARG A 215 41.31 -11.04 -28.89
CA ARG A 215 42.49 -10.36 -28.32
C ARG A 215 43.80 -11.03 -28.69
N THR A 216 43.86 -12.36 -28.66
CA THR A 216 45.06 -13.12 -29.06
C THR A 216 45.34 -13.03 -30.56
N ALA A 217 44.31 -12.95 -31.41
CA ALA A 217 44.49 -12.77 -32.86
C ALA A 217 44.99 -11.36 -33.21
N SER A 218 44.52 -10.33 -32.52
CA SER A 218 44.97 -8.94 -32.73
C SER A 218 46.39 -8.68 -32.22
N SER A 219 46.85 -9.37 -31.17
CA SER A 219 48.23 -9.25 -30.68
C SER A 219 49.28 -9.95 -31.56
N ALA A 220 48.86 -10.88 -32.44
CA ALA A 220 49.75 -11.59 -33.35
C ALA A 220 50.02 -10.84 -34.67
N GLY A 221 49.33 -9.72 -34.93
CA GLY A 221 49.49 -8.90 -36.13
C GLY A 221 50.40 -7.67 -35.97
N TRP A 222 51.07 -7.52 -34.82
CA TRP A 222 51.97 -6.40 -34.50
C TRP A 222 53.40 -6.89 -34.20
N SER A 223 53.90 -7.85 -34.99
CA SER A 223 55.29 -8.28 -35.00
C SER A 223 55.92 -8.06 -36.36
#